data_AF-A0AAW6XG25-F1
#
_entry.id   AF-A0AAW6XG25-F1
#
_cell.length_a   1.000
_cell.length_b   1.000
_cell.length_c   1.000
_cell.angle_alpha   90.00
_cell.angle_beta   90.00
_cell.angle_gamma   90.00
#
_symmetry.space_group_name_H-M   'P 1'
#
loop_
_entity.id
_entity.type
_entity.pdbx_description
1 polymer ?
#
loop_
_entity_poly.entity_id
_entity_poly.type
_entity_poly.pdbx_seq_one_letter_code
_entity_poly.pdbx_strand_id
1 'polypeptide(L)'
;KLCLIAMITATVALTACTPKGSVEQHTRHYVYASDDGFDPNFSTQKADTTRMMVPFFRQFWDMGAKDKATGKSRSDVQQRIQQFHSQEFLNSLRGTTQFAGTDYRSKDLTPKKSRLLAETISA
;
A
#
# COMPACT_ATOMS: atom_id res chain seq x y z
N LYS A 1 24.79 32.87 -20.99
CA LYS A 1 23.86 32.97 -19.84
C LYS A 1 22.56 32.17 -20.06
N LEU A 2 21.89 32.26 -21.21
CA LEU A 2 20.68 31.48 -21.51
C LEU A 2 20.89 29.94 -21.47
N CYS A 3 22.00 29.42 -22.02
CA CYS A 3 22.27 27.96 -22.00
C CYS A 3 22.43 27.37 -20.60
N LEU A 4 22.99 28.12 -19.65
CA LEU A 4 23.15 27.67 -18.27
C LEU A 4 21.80 27.55 -17.56
N ILE A 5 20.88 28.48 -17.83
CA ILE A 5 19.51 28.43 -17.29
C ILE A 5 18.74 27.25 -17.89
N ALA A 6 18.86 27.01 -19.20
CA ALA A 6 18.22 25.88 -19.88
C ALA A 6 18.75 24.51 -19.42
N MET A 7 20.04 24.41 -19.11
CA MET A 7 20.64 23.19 -18.58
C MET A 7 20.18 22.91 -17.15
N ILE A 8 20.05 23.95 -16.31
CA ILE A 8 19.57 23.83 -14.92
C ILE A 8 18.10 23.40 -14.88
N THR A 9 17.22 23.98 -15.71
CA THR A 9 15.81 23.55 -15.79
C THR A 9 15.66 22.12 -16.29
N ALA A 10 16.48 21.69 -17.25
CA ALA A 10 16.49 20.31 -17.72
C ALA A 10 16.87 19.31 -16.61
N THR A 11 17.87 19.63 -15.78
CA THR A 11 18.27 18.77 -14.66
C THR A 11 17.22 18.69 -13.55
N VAL A 12 16.51 19.77 -13.24
CA VAL A 12 15.44 19.76 -12.23
C VAL A 12 14.23 18.95 -12.71
N ALA A 13 13.88 19.05 -14.00
CA ALA A 13 12.80 18.26 -14.60
C ALA A 13 13.07 16.74 -14.53
N LEU A 14 14.33 16.31 -14.62
CA LEU A 14 14.71 14.90 -14.56
C LEU A 14 14.70 14.33 -13.13
N THR A 15 14.95 15.15 -12.10
CA THR A 15 14.87 14.71 -10.69
C THR A 15 13.43 14.49 -10.19
N ALA A 16 12.42 14.98 -10.91
CA ALA A 16 11.01 14.73 -10.59
C ALA A 16 10.57 13.27 -10.82
N CYS A 17 11.40 12.47 -11.50
CA CYS A 17 11.21 11.05 -11.70
C CYS A 17 12.11 10.21 -10.77
N THR A 18 12.19 10.54 -9.48
CA THR A 18 12.78 9.57 -8.53
C THR A 18 11.97 8.27 -8.55
N PRO A 19 12.59 7.09 -8.77
CA PRO A 19 11.90 5.82 -8.66
C PRO A 19 11.29 5.72 -7.27
N LYS A 20 9.98 5.47 -7.21
CA LYS A 20 9.30 5.19 -5.94
C LYS A 20 9.92 3.92 -5.36
N GLY A 21 10.18 3.92 -4.05
CA GLY A 21 10.67 2.71 -3.37
C GLY A 21 9.65 1.56 -3.51
N SER A 22 10.11 0.31 -3.38
CA SER A 22 9.26 -0.88 -3.58
C SER A 22 7.94 -0.80 -2.81
N VAL A 23 7.96 -0.45 -1.53
CA VAL A 23 6.75 -0.28 -0.69
C VAL A 23 5.76 0.70 -1.32
N GLU A 24 6.23 1.85 -1.80
CA GLU A 24 5.37 2.88 -2.38
C GLU A 24 4.81 2.44 -3.74
N GLN A 25 5.58 1.70 -4.52
CA GLN A 25 5.12 1.12 -5.78
C GLN A 25 4.02 0.07 -5.55
N HIS A 26 4.21 -0.86 -4.62
CA HIS A 26 3.21 -1.88 -4.27
C HIS A 26 1.95 -1.25 -3.65
N THR A 27 2.13 -0.24 -2.78
CA THR A 27 1.01 0.53 -2.22
C THR A 27 0.21 1.23 -3.32
N ARG A 28 0.89 1.89 -4.27
CA ARG A 28 0.23 2.54 -5.40
C ARG A 28 -0.53 1.51 -6.24
N HIS A 29 0.08 0.36 -6.52
CA HIS A 29 -0.59 -0.69 -7.27
C HIS A 29 -1.87 -1.14 -6.57
N TYR A 30 -1.82 -1.40 -5.26
CA TYR A 30 -3.00 -1.74 -4.47
C TYR A 30 -4.10 -0.66 -4.61
N VAL A 31 -3.78 0.60 -4.34
CA VAL A 31 -4.77 1.70 -4.38
C VAL A 31 -5.43 1.88 -5.76
N TYR A 32 -4.67 1.65 -6.83
CA TYR A 32 -5.22 1.71 -8.19
C TYR A 32 -6.08 0.48 -8.50
N ALA A 33 -5.60 -0.72 -8.19
CA ALA A 33 -6.29 -1.97 -8.50
C ALA A 33 -7.52 -2.22 -7.62
N SER A 34 -7.50 -1.75 -6.37
CA SER A 34 -8.56 -1.93 -5.39
C SER A 34 -9.78 -1.07 -5.68
N ASP A 35 -9.59 0.09 -6.29
CA ASP A 35 -10.70 0.99 -6.61
C ASP A 35 -11.57 0.41 -7.71
N ASP A 36 -12.85 0.30 -7.40
CA ASP A 36 -13.89 -0.23 -8.25
C ASP A 36 -14.62 0.86 -9.03
N GLY A 37 -14.41 2.15 -8.70
CA GLY A 37 -15.01 3.29 -9.42
C GLY A 37 -16.54 3.27 -9.47
N PHE A 38 -17.17 2.46 -8.61
CA PHE A 38 -18.58 2.11 -8.72
C PHE A 38 -19.51 3.16 -8.11
N ASP A 39 -19.04 3.93 -7.12
CA ASP A 39 -19.84 4.97 -6.48
C ASP A 39 -19.66 6.30 -7.22
N PRO A 40 -20.66 6.79 -7.98
CA PRO A 40 -20.53 8.04 -8.72
C PRO A 40 -20.40 9.27 -7.80
N ASN A 41 -20.75 9.15 -6.52
CA ASN A 41 -20.68 10.26 -5.56
C ASN A 41 -19.31 10.36 -4.88
N PHE A 42 -18.48 9.31 -4.96
CA PHE A 42 -17.20 9.24 -4.26
C PHE A 42 -16.08 8.80 -5.19
N SER A 43 -14.99 9.58 -5.23
CA SER A 43 -13.78 9.20 -5.95
C SER A 43 -12.62 8.98 -4.98
N THR A 44 -11.81 7.96 -5.25
CA THR A 44 -10.59 7.71 -4.47
C THR A 44 -9.52 8.70 -4.89
N GLN A 45 -9.07 9.57 -3.97
CA GLN A 45 -7.94 10.47 -4.20
C GLN A 45 -6.62 9.68 -4.19
N LYS A 46 -6.29 9.05 -5.32
CA LYS A 46 -5.20 8.07 -5.46
C LYS A 46 -3.88 8.46 -4.82
N ALA A 47 -3.44 9.71 -5.03
CA ALA A 47 -2.16 10.18 -4.53
C ALA A 47 -2.12 10.22 -3.01
N ASP A 48 -3.13 10.83 -2.39
CA ASP A 48 -3.24 10.92 -0.94
C ASP A 48 -3.54 9.58 -0.29
N THR A 49 -4.43 8.77 -0.88
CA THR A 49 -4.66 7.41 -0.41
C THR A 49 -3.37 6.58 -0.45
N THR A 50 -2.59 6.66 -1.53
CA THR A 50 -1.28 5.98 -1.61
C THR A 50 -0.40 6.45 -0.45
N ARG A 51 -0.23 7.76 -0.27
CA ARG A 51 0.61 8.34 0.78
C ARG A 51 0.17 7.92 2.19
N MET A 52 -1.14 7.86 2.45
CA MET A 52 -1.70 7.44 3.74
C MET A 52 -1.54 5.94 3.99
N MET A 53 -1.52 5.11 2.94
CA MET A 53 -1.40 3.66 3.07
C MET A 53 0.06 3.16 3.14
N VAL A 54 1.05 3.96 2.72
CA VAL A 54 2.46 3.55 2.78
C VAL A 54 2.89 3.07 4.19
N PRO A 55 2.56 3.76 5.29
CA PRO A 55 2.95 3.31 6.63
C PRO A 55 2.37 1.94 7.00
N PHE A 56 1.18 1.62 6.50
CA PHE A 56 0.55 0.31 6.73
C PHE A 56 1.35 -0.81 6.04
N PHE A 57 1.61 -0.67 4.73
CA PHE A 57 2.37 -1.70 3.99
C PHE A 57 3.84 -1.78 4.42
N ARG A 58 4.42 -0.67 4.87
CA ARG A 58 5.80 -0.64 5.35
C ARG A 58 6.04 -1.60 6.53
N GLN A 59 5.06 -1.80 7.41
CA GLN A 59 5.19 -2.72 8.54
C GLN A 59 5.48 -4.16 8.09
N PHE A 60 4.86 -4.59 7.00
CA PHE A 60 5.05 -5.94 6.45
C PHE A 60 6.36 -6.06 5.70
N TRP A 61 6.75 -5.02 4.97
CA TRP A 61 8.06 -4.94 4.33
C TRP A 61 9.20 -5.02 5.35
N ASP A 62 9.13 -4.21 6.41
CA ASP A 62 10.14 -4.18 7.46
C ASP A 62 10.21 -5.52 8.21
N MET A 63 9.07 -6.20 8.37
CA MET A 63 8.99 -7.56 8.90
C MET A 63 9.71 -8.57 7.99
N GLY A 64 9.49 -8.52 6.67
CA GLY A 64 10.19 -9.36 5.70
C GLY A 64 11.69 -9.08 5.65
N ALA A 65 12.09 -7.81 5.72
CA ALA A 65 13.49 -7.41 5.79
C ALA A 65 14.16 -7.94 7.07
N LYS A 66 13.46 -7.90 8.21
CA LYS A 66 13.92 -8.48 9.47
C LYS A 66 14.05 -10.00 9.38
N ASP A 67 13.04 -10.69 8.86
CA ASP A 67 13.06 -12.15 8.70
C ASP A 67 14.26 -12.60 7.83
N LYS A 68 14.58 -11.84 6.77
CA LYS A 68 15.78 -12.05 5.96
C LYS A 68 17.07 -11.80 6.73
N ALA A 69 17.14 -10.71 7.50
CA ALA A 69 18.33 -10.37 8.31
C ALA A 69 18.60 -11.40 9.42
N THR A 70 17.55 -11.98 10.02
CA THR A 70 17.67 -13.01 11.07
C THR A 70 17.80 -14.43 10.53
N GLY A 71 17.85 -14.62 9.21
CA GLY A 71 18.00 -15.95 8.60
C GLY A 71 16.85 -16.90 8.87
N LYS A 72 15.63 -16.37 8.97
CA LYS A 72 14.44 -17.18 9.30
C LYS A 72 14.17 -18.24 8.23
N SER A 73 13.65 -19.39 8.66
CA SER A 73 13.40 -20.49 7.74
C SER A 73 12.31 -20.14 6.72
N ARG A 74 12.42 -20.70 5.51
CA ARG A 74 11.39 -20.52 4.48
C ARG A 74 10.02 -21.03 4.91
N SER A 75 9.98 -22.11 5.71
CA SER A 75 8.72 -22.66 6.23
C SER A 75 8.02 -21.68 7.16
N ASP A 76 8.75 -21.02 8.06
CA ASP A 76 8.15 -20.06 9.00
C ASP A 76 7.61 -18.82 8.28
N VAL A 77 8.31 -18.36 7.24
CA VAL A 77 7.87 -17.25 6.39
C VAL A 77 6.63 -17.67 5.58
N GLN A 78 6.64 -18.86 5.00
CA GLN A 78 5.51 -19.37 4.22
C GLN A 78 4.25 -19.55 5.08
N GLN A 79 4.39 -20.05 6.31
CA GLN A 79 3.28 -20.17 7.24
C GLN A 79 2.66 -18.81 7.55
N ARG A 80 3.49 -17.77 7.73
CA ARG A 80 3.02 -16.40 7.95
C ARG A 80 2.31 -15.83 6.72
N ILE A 81 2.85 -16.06 5.52
CA ILE A 81 2.19 -15.65 4.28
C ILE A 81 0.81 -16.31 4.18
N GLN A 82 0.69 -17.61 4.47
CA GLN A 82 -0.61 -18.29 4.51
C GLN A 82 -1.57 -17.65 5.52
N GLN A 83 -1.09 -17.21 6.68
CA GLN A 83 -1.90 -16.46 7.65
C GLN A 83 -2.38 -15.12 7.08
N PHE A 84 -1.56 -14.39 6.33
CA PHE A 84 -1.98 -13.13 5.70
C PHE A 84 -3.11 -13.30 4.68
N HIS A 85 -3.18 -14.48 4.06
CA HIS A 85 -4.28 -14.85 3.16
C HIS A 85 -5.52 -15.41 3.89
N SER A 86 -5.45 -15.62 5.21
CA SER A 86 -6.59 -16.13 5.98
C SER A 86 -7.67 -15.06 6.16
N GLN A 87 -8.93 -15.50 6.15
CA GLN A 87 -10.05 -14.59 6.39
C GLN A 87 -10.02 -14.00 7.81
N GLU A 88 -9.50 -14.74 8.79
CA GLU A 88 -9.33 -14.28 10.16
C GLU A 88 -8.42 -13.06 10.23
N PHE A 89 -7.25 -13.14 9.59
CA PHE A 89 -6.32 -12.02 9.51
C PHE A 89 -6.92 -10.84 8.74
N LEU A 90 -7.51 -11.08 7.56
CA LEU A 90 -8.11 -10.01 6.77
C LEU A 90 -9.29 -9.33 7.49
N ASN A 91 -10.02 -10.07 8.33
CA ASN A 91 -11.08 -9.53 9.17
C ASN A 91 -10.54 -8.75 10.38
N SER A 92 -9.35 -9.08 10.90
CA SER A 92 -8.73 -8.35 12.00
C SER A 92 -8.20 -6.98 11.57
N LEU A 93 -7.91 -6.80 10.28
CA LEU A 93 -7.52 -5.52 9.69
C LEU A 93 -8.69 -4.54 9.49
N ARG A 94 -9.92 -4.93 9.83
CA ARG A 94 -11.09 -4.06 9.68
C ARG A 94 -10.99 -2.89 10.66
N GLY A 95 -11.01 -1.68 10.10
CA GLY A 95 -11.07 -0.46 10.88
C GLY A 95 -12.45 -0.17 11.44
N THR A 96 -12.46 0.68 12.45
CA THR A 96 -13.64 1.45 12.88
C THR A 96 -13.34 2.91 12.57
N THR A 97 -14.28 3.60 11.95
CA THR A 97 -14.18 5.04 11.68
C THR A 97 -15.22 5.75 12.51
N GLN A 98 -14.78 6.71 13.33
CA GLN A 98 -15.70 7.57 14.06
C GLN A 98 -16.14 8.74 13.19
N PHE A 99 -17.44 8.96 13.08
CA PHE A 99 -18.02 10.10 12.38
C PHE A 99 -19.19 10.66 13.19
N ALA A 100 -19.17 11.97 13.44
CA ALA A 100 -20.19 12.67 14.25
C ALA A 100 -20.46 12.00 15.61
N GLY A 101 -19.42 11.52 16.29
CA GLY A 101 -19.52 10.84 17.60
C GLY A 101 -20.09 9.42 17.55
N THR A 102 -20.34 8.87 16.35
CA THR A 102 -20.79 7.49 16.15
C THR A 102 -19.68 6.67 15.51
N ASP A 103 -19.45 5.47 16.04
CA ASP A 103 -18.48 4.53 15.50
C ASP A 103 -19.09 3.68 14.39
N TYR A 104 -18.50 3.75 13.20
CA TYR A 104 -18.89 2.96 12.04
C TYR A 104 -17.84 1.90 11.77
N ARG A 105 -18.25 0.63 11.83
CA ARG A 105 -17.38 -0.47 11.41
C ARG A 105 -17.24 -0.44 9.90
N SER A 106 -16.01 -0.53 9.40
CA SER A 106 -15.78 -0.58 7.95
C SER A 106 -16.50 -1.78 7.34
N LYS A 107 -17.09 -1.56 6.16
CA LYS A 107 -17.71 -2.63 5.37
C LYS A 107 -16.69 -3.72 5.07
N ASP A 108 -17.19 -4.93 4.91
CA ASP A 108 -16.40 -6.08 4.47
C ASP A 108 -15.68 -5.74 3.16
N LEU A 109 -14.38 -6.06 3.11
CA LEU A 109 -13.64 -5.94 1.87
C LEU A 109 -14.27 -6.89 0.83
N THR A 110 -14.46 -6.39 -0.38
CA THR A 110 -14.88 -7.24 -1.50
C THR A 110 -13.82 -8.33 -1.73
N PRO A 111 -14.17 -9.50 -2.27
CA PRO A 111 -13.19 -10.57 -2.53
C PRO A 111 -11.97 -10.10 -3.32
N LYS A 112 -12.16 -9.18 -4.27
CA LYS A 112 -11.09 -8.53 -5.03
C LYS A 112 -10.17 -7.71 -4.12
N LYS A 113 -10.72 -6.82 -3.28
CA LYS A 113 -9.93 -5.95 -2.38
C LYS A 113 -9.17 -6.79 -1.34
N SER A 114 -9.81 -7.81 -0.78
CA SER A 114 -9.20 -8.78 0.16
C SER A 114 -8.01 -9.51 -0.45
N ARG A 115 -8.16 -10.03 -1.67
CA ARG A 115 -7.08 -10.71 -2.39
C ARG A 115 -5.91 -9.78 -2.68
N LEU A 116 -6.18 -8.58 -3.22
CA LEU A 116 -5.15 -7.60 -3.52
C LEU A 116 -4.39 -7.17 -2.26
N LEU A 117 -5.08 -7.03 -1.13
CA LEU A 117 -4.47 -6.68 0.16
C LEU A 117 -3.48 -7.76 0.60
N ALA A 118 -3.89 -9.03 0.59
CA ALA A 118 -3.04 -10.16 0.96
C ALA A 118 -1.82 -10.31 0.03
N GLU A 119 -2.03 -10.16 -1.29
CA GLU A 119 -0.94 -10.19 -2.28
C GLU A 119 0.05 -9.03 -2.07
N THR A 120 -0.43 -7.83 -1.76
CA THR A 120 0.43 -6.64 -1.54
C THR A 120 1.21 -6.73 -0.23
N ILE A 121 0.62 -7.27 0.83
CA ILE A 121 1.27 -7.51 2.13
C ILE A 121 2.38 -8.58 2.02
N SER A 122 2.21 -9.54 1.11
CA SER A 122 3.13 -10.67 0.94
C SER A 122 4.23 -10.45 -0.11
N ALA A 123 4.27 -9.27 -0.73
CA ALA A 123 5.21 -8.89 -1.79
C ALA A 123 6.57 -8.40 -1.24
#